data_AF-A0A956IKC7-F1
#
_entry.id   AF-A0A956IKC7-F1
#
_cell.length_a   1.000
_cell.length_b   1.000
_cell.length_c   1.000
_cell.angle_alpha   90.00
_cell.angle_beta   90.00
_cell.angle_gamma   90.00
#
_symmetry.space_group_name_H-M   'P 1'
#
loop_
_entity.id
_entity.type
_entity.pdbx_description
1 polymer ?
#
loop_
_entity_poly.entity_id
_entity_poly.type
_entity_poly.pdbx_seq_one_letter_code
_entity_poly.pdbx_strand_id
1 'polypeptide(L)'
;MAPRGSRARRRLQRARRRLRGALLLLVPGAFVVASDVMRRAYHLATFDELHVKAYVATAVACLAIWALLLYGAAMKRGFVARLASGFFITAFVLAVGVQAAFFARFAIYLSHDAQVYAQSYPQSLIGYLPFDATFLLLVLLHLVVAVALVRLARIWVRPRPWGRRLGPLGVVAAIVGATQIPASYRLWQSTTPDLIYVHGLVSEAKERLGEGRHAPDLRVQRRRPPALPTLHAEPARPRNVLFILQESLRHDITCNRHVPGALAQHPPPSP
;
A
#
# COMPACT_ATOMS: atom_id res chain seq x y z
N MET A 1 42.89 -21.36 37.73
CA MET A 1 42.21 -21.91 36.53
C MET A 1 40.78 -21.38 36.45
N ALA A 2 40.44 -20.53 35.48
CA ALA A 2 39.05 -20.09 35.31
C ALA A 2 38.19 -21.27 34.80
N PRO A 3 37.02 -21.55 35.39
CA PRO A 3 36.24 -22.73 35.07
C PRO A 3 35.79 -22.69 33.60
N ARG A 4 36.14 -23.74 32.85
CA ARG A 4 35.84 -23.92 31.41
C ARG A 4 34.33 -23.76 31.09
N GLY A 5 33.44 -23.99 32.07
CA GLY A 5 31.99 -23.78 31.95
C GLY A 5 31.55 -22.31 31.74
N SER A 6 32.35 -21.32 32.14
CA SER A 6 32.01 -19.90 32.02
C SER A 6 32.03 -19.40 30.56
N ARG A 7 32.93 -19.94 29.72
CA ARG A 7 33.07 -19.54 28.30
C ARG A 7 31.93 -20.07 27.45
N ALA A 8 31.51 -21.32 27.67
CA ALA A 8 30.38 -21.93 26.95
C ALA A 8 29.06 -21.20 27.23
N ARG A 9 28.76 -20.91 28.51
CA ARG A 9 27.57 -20.12 28.90
C ARG A 9 27.54 -18.73 28.26
N ARG A 10 28.68 -18.02 28.22
CA ARG A 10 28.80 -16.71 27.55
C ARG A 10 28.58 -16.80 26.03
N ARG A 11 29.05 -17.85 25.36
CA ARG A 11 28.81 -18.09 23.92
C ARG A 11 27.33 -18.32 23.64
N LEU A 12 26.68 -19.18 24.42
CA LEU A 12 25.24 -19.47 24.28
C LEU A 12 24.38 -18.23 24.49
N GLN A 13 24.67 -17.42 25.52
CA GLN A 13 23.96 -16.16 25.78
C GLN A 13 24.13 -15.15 24.63
N ARG A 14 25.32 -15.07 24.03
CA ARG A 14 25.56 -14.21 22.85
C ARG A 14 24.78 -14.71 21.63
N ALA A 15 24.75 -16.02 21.39
CA ALA A 15 23.99 -16.63 20.31
C ALA A 15 22.48 -16.36 20.46
N ARG A 16 21.91 -16.59 21.65
CA ARG A 16 20.50 -16.30 21.96
C ARG A 16 20.14 -14.83 21.73
N ARG A 17 21.01 -13.89 22.16
CA ARG A 17 20.79 -12.46 21.91
C ARG A 17 20.81 -12.11 20.43
N ARG A 18 21.69 -12.74 19.64
CA ARG A 18 21.75 -12.55 18.18
C ARG A 18 20.50 -13.09 17.49
N LEU A 19 20.06 -14.29 17.87
CA LEU A 19 18.83 -14.88 17.34
C LEU A 19 17.62 -13.99 17.63
N ARG A 20 17.47 -13.50 18.87
CA ARG A 20 16.41 -12.54 19.23
C ARG A 20 16.47 -11.25 18.40
N GLY A 21 17.67 -10.71 18.19
CA GLY A 21 17.87 -9.55 17.33
C GLY A 21 17.48 -9.83 15.88
N ALA A 22 17.85 -11.00 15.34
CA ALA A 22 17.48 -11.39 13.98
C ALA A 22 15.97 -11.60 13.81
N LEU A 23 15.34 -12.29 14.76
CA LEU A 23 13.89 -12.48 14.77
C LEU A 23 13.14 -11.14 14.86
N LEU A 24 13.62 -10.20 15.69
CA LEU A 24 13.03 -8.87 15.78
C LEU A 24 13.03 -8.12 14.44
N LEU A 25 14.06 -8.30 13.61
CA LEU A 25 14.12 -7.65 12.29
C LEU A 25 13.00 -8.12 11.35
N LEU A 26 12.51 -9.34 11.53
CA LEU A 26 11.43 -9.90 10.73
C LEU A 26 10.03 -9.48 11.21
N VAL A 27 9.91 -8.98 12.45
CA VAL A 27 8.62 -8.64 13.07
C VAL A 27 7.79 -7.65 12.26
N PRO A 28 8.32 -6.54 11.71
CA PRO A 28 7.47 -5.59 10.99
C PRO A 28 6.89 -6.19 9.71
N GLY A 29 7.69 -6.92 8.91
CA GLY A 29 7.18 -7.61 7.72
C GLY A 29 6.23 -8.75 8.07
N ALA A 30 6.52 -9.51 9.12
CA ALA A 30 5.62 -10.56 9.61
C ALA A 30 4.28 -9.97 10.09
N PHE A 31 4.31 -8.81 10.74
CA PHE A 31 3.11 -8.08 11.14
C PHE A 31 2.26 -7.67 9.92
N VAL A 32 2.90 -7.14 8.87
CA VAL A 32 2.21 -6.80 7.61
C VAL A 32 1.53 -8.03 7.01
N VAL A 33 2.28 -9.11 6.79
CA VAL A 33 1.77 -10.35 6.19
C VAL A 33 0.67 -10.98 7.05
N ALA A 34 0.86 -11.06 8.37
CA ALA A 34 -0.14 -11.60 9.28
C ALA A 34 -1.43 -10.76 9.27
N SER A 35 -1.30 -9.43 9.29
CA SER A 35 -2.46 -8.54 9.24
C SER A 35 -3.23 -8.65 7.91
N ASP A 36 -2.52 -8.88 6.81
CA ASP A 36 -3.12 -9.11 5.49
C ASP A 36 -3.86 -10.44 5.45
N VAL A 37 -3.22 -11.52 5.89
CA VAL A 37 -3.85 -12.84 6.00
C VAL A 37 -5.11 -12.80 6.86
N MET A 38 -5.07 -12.11 8.01
CA MET A 38 -6.25 -11.97 8.88
C MET A 38 -7.40 -11.21 8.22
N ARG A 39 -7.09 -10.20 7.40
CA ARG A 39 -8.09 -9.35 6.72
C ARG A 39 -8.65 -9.97 5.45
N ARG A 40 -7.84 -10.74 4.74
CA ARG A 40 -8.11 -11.26 3.39
C ARG A 40 -8.06 -12.77 3.29
N ALA A 41 -8.09 -13.52 4.39
CA ALA A 41 -7.99 -14.99 4.39
C ALA A 41 -8.86 -15.65 3.31
N TYR A 42 -10.14 -15.24 3.21
CA TYR A 42 -11.07 -15.77 2.21
C TYR A 42 -10.62 -15.47 0.77
N HIS A 43 -10.22 -14.23 0.48
CA HIS A 43 -9.73 -13.85 -0.85
C HIS A 43 -8.43 -14.56 -1.21
N LEU A 44 -7.47 -14.64 -0.27
CA LEU A 44 -6.21 -15.35 -0.48
C LEU A 44 -6.40 -16.84 -0.77
N ALA A 45 -7.45 -17.46 -0.21
CA ALA A 45 -7.79 -18.86 -0.48
C ALA A 45 -8.29 -19.10 -1.91
N THR A 46 -8.71 -18.05 -2.63
CA THR A 46 -9.17 -18.12 -4.02
C THR A 46 -8.05 -17.90 -5.05
N PHE A 47 -6.81 -17.68 -4.60
CA PHE A 47 -5.69 -17.46 -5.51
C PHE A 47 -5.35 -18.74 -6.29
N ASP A 48 -5.17 -18.58 -7.60
CA ASP A 48 -4.54 -19.60 -8.42
C ASP A 48 -3.04 -19.74 -8.09
N GLU A 49 -2.38 -20.74 -8.67
CA GLU A 49 -0.96 -21.02 -8.42
C GLU A 49 -0.06 -19.81 -8.72
N LEU A 50 -0.36 -19.04 -9.75
CA LEU A 50 0.42 -17.88 -10.15
C LEU A 50 0.32 -16.76 -9.09
N HIS A 51 -0.90 -16.47 -8.62
CA HIS A 51 -1.15 -15.44 -7.62
C HIS A 51 -0.62 -15.85 -6.24
N VAL A 52 -0.65 -17.13 -5.88
CA VAL A 52 0.01 -17.64 -4.66
C VAL A 52 1.52 -17.40 -4.76
N LYS A 53 2.18 -17.78 -5.87
CA LYS A 53 3.62 -17.55 -6.06
C LYS A 53 3.97 -16.06 -5.99
N ALA A 54 3.18 -15.20 -6.63
CA ALA A 54 3.36 -13.75 -6.58
C ALA A 54 3.19 -13.20 -5.15
N TYR A 55 2.20 -13.69 -4.40
CA TYR A 55 1.97 -13.28 -3.01
C TYR A 55 3.12 -13.73 -2.10
N VAL A 56 3.60 -14.96 -2.23
CA VAL A 56 4.74 -15.47 -1.46
C VAL A 56 6.01 -14.67 -1.78
N ALA A 57 6.28 -14.40 -3.06
CA ALA A 57 7.43 -13.61 -3.48
C ALA A 57 7.41 -12.19 -2.87
N THR A 58 6.24 -11.54 -2.90
CA THR A 58 6.06 -10.21 -2.31
C THR A 58 6.10 -10.24 -0.78
N ALA A 59 5.62 -11.29 -0.13
CA ALA A 59 5.77 -11.49 1.31
C ALA A 59 7.24 -11.64 1.74
N VAL A 60 8.04 -12.38 0.96
CA VAL A 60 9.50 -12.48 1.18
C VAL A 60 10.17 -11.12 0.99
N ALA A 61 9.79 -10.38 -0.06
CA ALA A 61 10.31 -9.04 -0.30
C ALA A 61 9.93 -8.06 0.84
N CYS A 62 8.68 -8.10 1.30
CA CYS A 62 8.18 -7.35 2.46
C CYS A 62 9.04 -7.61 3.70
N LEU A 63 9.27 -8.89 4.04
CA LEU A 63 10.14 -9.27 5.16
C LEU A 63 11.56 -8.71 5.01
N ALA A 64 12.16 -8.82 3.82
CA ALA A 64 13.51 -8.35 3.56
C ALA A 64 13.61 -6.82 3.64
N ILE A 65 12.68 -6.09 3.02
CA ILE A 65 12.63 -4.63 3.00
C ILE A 65 12.50 -4.10 4.43
N TRP A 66 11.51 -4.57 5.18
CA TRP A 66 11.31 -4.09 6.56
C TRP A 66 12.45 -4.48 7.49
N ALA A 67 13.07 -5.65 7.30
CA ALA A 67 14.24 -6.05 8.06
C ALA A 67 15.44 -5.13 7.79
N LEU A 68 15.69 -4.76 6.53
CA LEU A 68 16.76 -3.84 6.15
C LEU A 68 16.51 -2.42 6.67
N LEU A 69 15.28 -1.91 6.57
CA LEU A 69 14.90 -0.60 7.09
C LEU A 69 15.03 -0.55 8.62
N LEU A 70 14.52 -1.55 9.33
CA LEU A 70 14.63 -1.63 10.80
C LEU A 70 16.09 -1.81 11.24
N TYR A 71 16.89 -2.57 10.48
CA TYR A 71 18.32 -2.70 10.74
C TYR A 71 19.05 -1.37 10.63
N GLY A 72 18.73 -0.55 9.62
CA GLY A 72 19.22 0.82 9.49
C GLY A 72 18.78 1.71 10.67
N ALA A 73 17.51 1.63 11.06
CA ALA A 73 16.95 2.38 12.20
C ALA A 73 17.52 1.94 13.57
N ALA A 74 18.06 0.73 13.68
CA ALA A 74 18.68 0.21 14.90
C ALA A 74 20.02 0.87 15.25
N MET A 75 20.59 1.69 14.35
CA MET A 75 21.80 2.46 14.64
C MET A 75 21.59 3.42 15.81
N LYS A 76 22.59 3.53 16.71
CA LYS A 76 22.44 4.23 18.00
C LYS A 76 22.79 5.71 17.97
N ARG A 77 23.64 6.16 17.04
CA ARG A 77 24.25 7.50 17.07
C ARG A 77 24.38 8.06 15.65
N GLY A 78 24.36 9.39 15.55
CA GLY A 78 24.60 10.14 14.31
C GLY A 78 23.32 10.66 13.65
N PHE A 79 23.50 11.56 12.69
CA PHE A 79 22.42 12.12 11.87
C PHE A 79 21.74 11.05 11.00
N VAL A 80 22.54 10.20 10.34
CA VAL A 80 22.04 9.08 9.50
C VAL A 80 21.13 8.14 10.29
N ALA A 81 21.47 7.81 11.54
CA ALA A 81 20.63 6.96 12.39
C ALA A 81 19.27 7.59 12.69
N ARG A 82 19.23 8.91 12.89
CA ARG A 82 17.98 9.65 13.10
C ARG A 82 17.14 9.68 11.82
N LEU A 83 17.75 9.96 10.68
CA LEU A 83 17.08 9.92 9.38
C LEU A 83 16.51 8.53 9.08
N ALA A 84 17.31 7.47 9.24
CA ALA A 84 16.84 6.10 9.01
C ALA A 84 15.69 5.71 9.95
N SER A 85 15.73 6.16 11.21
CA SER A 85 14.64 5.90 12.16
C SER A 85 13.38 6.68 11.82
N GLY A 86 13.52 7.97 11.48
CA GLY A 86 12.40 8.80 11.03
C GLY A 86 11.78 8.23 9.77
N PHE A 87 12.60 7.87 8.78
CA PHE A 87 12.16 7.23 7.56
C PHE A 87 11.43 5.91 7.83
N PHE A 88 11.99 5.01 8.64
CA PHE A 88 11.31 3.75 9.00
C PHE A 88 9.95 4.01 9.65
N ILE A 89 9.87 4.91 10.64
CA ILE A 89 8.62 5.21 11.34
C ILE A 89 7.59 5.79 10.37
N THR A 90 7.97 6.81 9.61
CA THR A 90 7.08 7.45 8.64
C THR A 90 6.62 6.45 7.58
N ALA A 91 7.53 5.70 6.98
CA ALA A 91 7.20 4.68 5.98
C ALA A 91 6.28 3.59 6.55
N PHE A 92 6.52 3.11 7.78
CA PHE A 92 5.67 2.08 8.40
C PHE A 92 4.27 2.59 8.72
N VAL A 93 4.16 3.80 9.29
CA VAL A 93 2.86 4.41 9.60
C VAL A 93 2.08 4.69 8.31
N LEU A 94 2.74 5.22 7.30
CA LEU A 94 2.14 5.48 6.00
C LEU A 94 1.73 4.17 5.30
N ALA A 95 2.66 3.24 5.10
CA ALA A 95 2.36 2.02 4.35
C ALA A 95 1.44 1.04 5.10
N VAL A 96 1.51 0.95 6.43
CA VAL A 96 0.76 -0.05 7.20
C VAL A 96 -0.44 0.58 7.90
N GLY A 97 -0.26 1.74 8.54
CA GLY A 97 -1.32 2.43 9.27
C GLY A 97 -2.41 2.98 8.34
N VAL A 98 -2.02 3.66 7.25
CA VAL A 98 -3.00 4.13 6.26
C VAL A 98 -3.69 2.96 5.57
N GLN A 99 -2.96 1.91 5.17
CA GLN A 99 -3.58 0.72 4.59
C GLN A 99 -4.56 0.05 5.56
N ALA A 100 -4.25 0.02 6.85
CA ALA A 100 -5.16 -0.48 7.87
C ALA A 100 -6.45 0.33 7.96
N ALA A 101 -6.34 1.65 7.99
CA ALA A 101 -7.50 2.52 8.04
C ALA A 101 -8.33 2.48 6.76
N PHE A 102 -7.67 2.45 5.60
CA PHE A 102 -8.33 2.35 4.30
C PHE A 102 -9.06 1.01 4.15
N PHE A 103 -8.42 -0.10 4.54
CA PHE A 103 -9.06 -1.42 4.54
C PHE A 103 -10.23 -1.49 5.52
N ALA A 104 -10.10 -0.94 6.72
CA ALA A 104 -11.20 -0.92 7.70
C ALA A 104 -12.44 -0.19 7.17
N ARG A 105 -12.25 0.80 6.28
CA ARG A 105 -13.34 1.59 5.71
C ARG A 105 -13.93 0.99 4.43
N PHE A 106 -13.08 0.54 3.52
CA PHE A 106 -13.47 0.17 2.16
C PHE A 106 -13.36 -1.34 1.87
N ALA A 107 -12.85 -2.14 2.82
CA ALA A 107 -12.54 -3.56 2.65
C ALA A 107 -11.61 -3.88 1.46
N ILE A 108 -10.86 -2.88 1.00
CA ILE A 108 -9.85 -2.96 -0.05
C ILE A 108 -8.62 -2.17 0.37
N TYR A 109 -7.47 -2.50 -0.20
CA TYR A 109 -6.25 -1.69 0.01
C TYR A 109 -6.20 -0.51 -0.96
N LEU A 110 -5.49 0.54 -0.53
CA LEU A 110 -5.20 1.72 -1.32
C LEU A 110 -4.18 1.35 -2.39
N SER A 111 -4.68 0.87 -3.53
CA SER A 111 -3.90 0.45 -4.68
C SER A 111 -3.59 1.61 -5.62
N HIS A 112 -2.80 1.31 -6.63
CA HIS A 112 -2.57 2.17 -7.78
C HIS A 112 -3.83 2.87 -8.31
N ASP A 113 -4.89 2.10 -8.54
CA ASP A 113 -6.10 2.63 -9.18
C ASP A 113 -6.79 3.65 -8.28
N ALA A 114 -6.88 3.37 -6.98
CA ALA A 114 -7.43 4.32 -6.02
C ALA A 114 -6.64 5.64 -5.98
N GLN A 115 -5.32 5.59 -6.19
CA GLN A 115 -4.46 6.78 -6.19
C GLN A 115 -4.55 7.57 -7.50
N VAL A 116 -4.52 6.89 -8.65
CA VAL A 116 -4.68 7.52 -9.98
C VAL A 116 -6.06 8.15 -10.13
N TYR A 117 -7.11 7.47 -9.67
CA TYR A 117 -8.49 8.00 -9.72
C TYR A 117 -8.68 9.26 -8.86
N ALA A 118 -7.90 9.42 -7.80
CA ALA A 118 -7.99 10.54 -6.87
C ALA A 118 -7.15 11.76 -7.26
N GLN A 119 -6.47 11.76 -8.43
CA GLN A 119 -5.62 12.83 -8.97
C GLN A 119 -4.34 13.16 -8.18
N SER A 120 -4.27 12.84 -6.89
CA SER A 120 -3.05 12.94 -6.10
C SER A 120 -3.10 12.12 -4.82
N TYR A 121 -1.92 11.77 -4.29
CA TYR A 121 -1.75 11.08 -3.02
C TYR A 121 -2.44 11.82 -1.86
N PRO A 122 -2.20 13.13 -1.68
CA PRO A 122 -2.84 13.88 -0.61
C PRO A 122 -4.35 13.90 -0.79
N GLN A 123 -4.86 13.94 -2.02
CA GLN A 123 -6.29 13.95 -2.28
C GLN A 123 -6.94 12.58 -2.12
N SER A 124 -6.19 11.49 -2.32
CA SER A 124 -6.59 10.12 -1.96
C SER A 124 -6.80 10.01 -0.45
N LEU A 125 -5.87 10.55 0.33
CA LEU A 125 -5.93 10.53 1.79
C LEU A 125 -6.92 11.53 2.36
N ILE A 126 -6.74 12.82 2.06
CA ILE A 126 -7.51 13.92 2.63
C ILE A 126 -8.92 14.00 2.05
N GLY A 127 -9.07 13.63 0.78
CA GLY A 127 -10.36 13.58 0.14
C GLY A 127 -11.18 12.42 0.68
N TYR A 128 -10.69 11.19 0.53
CA TYR A 128 -11.53 10.00 0.68
C TYR A 128 -11.47 9.33 2.05
N LEU A 129 -10.39 9.48 2.82
CA LEU A 129 -10.40 9.01 4.22
C LEU A 129 -11.00 10.11 5.11
N PRO A 130 -12.13 9.83 5.80
CA PRO A 130 -12.53 10.69 6.89
C PRO A 130 -11.42 10.62 7.95
N PHE A 131 -10.88 11.76 8.36
CA PHE A 131 -9.98 11.84 9.53
C PHE A 131 -10.77 11.66 10.83
N ASP A 132 -11.55 10.58 10.88
CA ASP A 132 -12.38 10.21 12.02
C ASP A 132 -11.54 9.56 13.13
N ALA A 133 -12.19 9.26 14.25
CA ALA A 133 -11.52 8.64 15.40
C ALA A 133 -10.90 7.27 15.04
N THR A 134 -11.52 6.51 14.15
CA THR A 134 -11.04 5.18 13.73
C THR A 134 -9.74 5.31 12.94
N PHE A 135 -9.69 6.22 11.96
CA PHE A 135 -8.48 6.52 11.20
C PHE A 135 -7.34 6.94 12.13
N LEU A 136 -7.60 7.92 13.01
CA LEU A 136 -6.60 8.44 13.94
C LEU A 136 -6.10 7.36 14.90
N LEU A 137 -7.00 6.53 15.43
CA LEU A 137 -6.64 5.42 16.31
C LEU A 137 -5.73 4.41 15.61
N LEU A 138 -6.07 4.00 14.39
CA LEU A 138 -5.26 3.04 13.63
C LEU A 138 -3.89 3.62 13.28
N VAL A 139 -3.82 4.87 12.83
CA VAL A 139 -2.54 5.54 12.54
C VAL A 139 -1.69 5.66 13.81
N LEU A 140 -2.29 6.09 14.92
CA LEU A 140 -1.60 6.22 16.21
C LEU A 140 -1.10 4.87 16.74
N LEU A 141 -1.90 3.81 16.62
CA LEU A 141 -1.49 2.45 17.00
C LEU A 141 -0.24 2.03 16.23
N HIS A 142 -0.21 2.21 14.91
CA HIS A 142 0.94 1.84 14.09
C HIS A 142 2.15 2.74 14.35
N LEU A 143 1.94 4.01 14.74
CA LEU A 143 3.01 4.89 15.19
C LEU A 143 3.65 4.37 16.48
N VAL A 144 2.84 3.98 17.47
CA VAL A 144 3.32 3.39 18.73
C VAL A 144 4.09 2.09 18.46
N VAL A 145 3.57 1.22 17.60
CA VAL A 145 4.24 -0.03 17.19
C VAL A 145 5.57 0.27 16.50
N ALA A 146 5.62 1.21 15.55
CA ALA A 146 6.86 1.58 14.85
C ALA A 146 7.93 2.12 15.82
N VAL A 147 7.54 3.02 16.74
CA VAL A 147 8.44 3.55 17.76
C VAL A 147 8.94 2.44 18.68
N ALA A 148 8.07 1.54 19.13
CA ALA A 148 8.44 0.40 19.95
C ALA A 148 9.43 -0.52 19.23
N LEU A 149 9.21 -0.83 17.95
CA LEU A 149 10.11 -1.64 17.14
C LEU A 149 11.50 -1.01 17.03
N VAL A 150 11.60 0.29 16.75
CA VAL A 150 12.90 0.99 16.69
C VAL A 150 13.59 0.97 18.07
N ARG A 151 12.84 1.20 19.16
CA ARG A 151 13.38 1.16 20.52
C ARG A 151 13.92 -0.23 20.86
N LEU A 152 13.16 -1.28 20.61
CA LEU A 152 13.57 -2.67 20.82
C LEU A 152 14.76 -3.05 19.93
N ALA A 153 14.77 -2.59 18.68
CA ALA A 153 15.85 -2.86 17.75
C ALA A 153 17.17 -2.25 18.24
N ARG A 154 17.16 -1.03 18.77
CA ARG A 154 18.34 -0.41 19.39
C ARG A 154 18.85 -1.16 20.64
N ILE A 155 18.00 -1.94 21.30
CA ILE A 155 18.37 -2.74 22.49
C ILE A 155 18.95 -4.09 22.05
N TRP A 156 18.27 -4.81 21.14
CA TRP A 156 18.58 -6.20 20.81
C TRP A 156 19.40 -6.39 19.53
N VAL A 157 19.24 -5.51 18.54
CA VAL A 157 20.04 -5.55 17.30
C VAL A 157 21.37 -4.89 17.56
N ARG A 158 22.47 -5.61 17.30
CA ARG A 158 23.84 -5.10 17.42
C ARG A 158 24.49 -5.07 16.05
N PRO A 159 24.43 -3.93 15.32
CA PRO A 159 25.08 -3.81 14.03
C PRO A 159 26.58 -4.06 14.17
N ARG A 160 27.10 -5.02 13.40
CA ARG A 160 28.53 -5.28 13.28
C ARG A 160 29.22 -4.09 12.60
N PRO A 161 30.55 -3.90 12.73
CA PRO A 161 31.25 -2.79 12.08
C PRO A 161 30.96 -2.69 10.58
N TRP A 162 30.99 -3.82 9.87
CA TRP A 162 30.60 -3.93 8.46
C TRP A 162 29.13 -3.60 8.22
N GLY A 163 28.25 -4.12 9.07
CA GLY A 163 26.82 -3.80 9.00
C GLY A 163 26.50 -2.32 9.20
N ARG A 164 27.33 -1.56 9.92
CA ARG A 164 27.18 -0.10 10.02
C ARG A 164 27.55 0.62 8.72
N ARG A 165 28.53 0.09 7.99
CA ARG A 165 28.96 0.65 6.69
C ARG A 165 27.99 0.28 5.56
N LEU A 166 27.53 -0.97 5.55
CA LEU A 166 26.64 -1.51 4.52
C LEU A 166 25.15 -1.28 4.82
N GLY A 167 24.78 -0.99 6.06
CA GLY A 167 23.39 -0.76 6.47
C GLY A 167 22.69 0.32 5.65
N PRO A 168 23.28 1.50 5.42
CA PRO A 168 22.72 2.52 4.55
C PRO A 168 22.49 2.04 3.11
N LEU A 169 23.42 1.27 2.54
CA LEU A 169 23.25 0.67 1.21
C LEU A 169 22.09 -0.34 1.19
N GLY A 170 21.92 -1.11 2.26
CA GLY A 170 20.77 -2.00 2.43
C GLY A 170 19.44 -1.24 2.49
N VAL A 171 19.40 -0.07 3.14
CA VAL A 171 18.22 0.81 3.15
C VAL A 171 17.91 1.32 1.75
N VAL A 172 18.92 1.81 1.02
CA VAL A 172 18.74 2.28 -0.37
C VAL A 172 18.26 1.14 -1.27
N ALA A 173 18.90 -0.05 -1.18
CA ALA A 173 18.50 -1.23 -1.93
C ALA A 173 17.06 -1.66 -1.60
N ALA A 174 16.64 -1.58 -0.33
CA ALA A 174 15.27 -1.88 0.08
C ALA A 174 14.26 -0.89 -0.54
N ILE A 175 14.58 0.41 -0.54
CA ILE A 175 13.73 1.45 -1.16
C ILE A 175 13.63 1.21 -2.67
N VAL A 176 14.75 1.03 -3.36
CA VAL A 176 14.76 0.77 -4.80
C VAL A 176 14.00 -0.52 -5.10
N GLY A 177 14.28 -1.61 -4.39
CA GLY A 177 13.59 -2.88 -4.55
C GLY A 177 12.07 -2.74 -4.40
N ALA A 178 11.61 -2.00 -3.39
CA ALA A 178 10.18 -1.76 -3.16
C ALA A 178 9.47 -1.04 -4.33
N THR A 179 10.21 -0.31 -5.18
CA THR A 179 9.64 0.40 -6.35
C THR A 179 9.66 -0.40 -7.65
N GLN A 180 10.46 -1.47 -7.71
CA GLN A 180 10.74 -2.20 -8.97
C GLN A 180 10.07 -3.56 -9.04
N ILE A 181 9.50 -4.07 -7.95
CA ILE A 181 8.90 -5.41 -7.94
C ILE A 181 7.64 -5.42 -8.82
N PRO A 182 7.62 -6.19 -9.92
CA PRO A 182 6.40 -6.31 -10.71
C PRO A 182 5.39 -7.15 -9.92
N ALA A 183 4.19 -6.62 -9.69
CA ALA A 183 3.15 -7.39 -9.03
C ALA A 183 1.74 -7.05 -9.56
N SER A 184 0.78 -7.92 -9.28
CA SER A 184 -0.60 -7.78 -9.77
C SER A 184 -1.41 -6.90 -8.82
N TYR A 185 -1.51 -5.61 -9.17
CA TYR A 185 -2.08 -4.56 -8.29
C TYR A 185 -3.58 -4.28 -8.49
N ARG A 186 -4.15 -4.68 -9.64
CA ARG A 186 -5.50 -4.26 -10.05
C ARG A 186 -6.62 -5.22 -9.64
N LEU A 187 -6.58 -6.45 -10.17
CA LEU A 187 -7.72 -7.37 -10.06
C LEU A 187 -7.59 -8.29 -8.84
N TRP A 188 -6.46 -8.98 -8.71
CA TRP A 188 -6.29 -10.01 -7.68
C TRP A 188 -5.62 -9.48 -6.40
N GLN A 189 -4.90 -8.35 -6.49
CA GLN A 189 -4.11 -7.78 -5.40
C GLN A 189 -3.19 -8.83 -4.74
N SER A 190 -2.50 -9.65 -5.54
CA SER A 190 -1.65 -10.75 -5.06
C SER A 190 -0.30 -10.25 -4.53
N THR A 191 -0.33 -9.17 -3.77
CA THR A 191 0.84 -8.43 -3.29
C THR A 191 0.56 -7.99 -1.86
N THR A 192 1.60 -7.94 -1.04
CA THR A 192 1.46 -7.44 0.32
C THR A 192 1.06 -5.95 0.33
N PRO A 193 0.28 -5.50 1.32
CA PRO A 193 -0.35 -4.18 1.29
C PRO A 193 0.64 -3.01 1.33
N ASP A 194 1.82 -3.22 1.92
CA ASP A 194 2.92 -2.26 1.92
C ASP A 194 3.51 -2.04 0.52
N LEU A 195 3.68 -3.11 -0.25
CA LEU A 195 4.16 -3.00 -1.63
C LEU A 195 3.08 -2.45 -2.56
N ILE A 196 1.81 -2.80 -2.34
CA ILE A 196 0.67 -2.16 -3.02
C ILE A 196 0.70 -0.63 -2.81
N TYR A 197 0.95 -0.21 -1.56
CA TYR A 197 1.05 1.20 -1.18
C TYR A 197 2.19 1.91 -1.93
N VAL A 198 3.39 1.34 -1.87
CA VAL A 198 4.59 1.91 -2.50
C VAL A 198 4.44 1.97 -4.01
N HIS A 199 3.87 0.95 -4.64
CA HIS A 199 3.64 0.96 -6.08
C HIS A 199 2.64 2.02 -6.52
N GLY A 200 1.58 2.27 -5.74
CA GLY A 200 0.70 3.40 -6.00
C GLY A 200 1.46 4.73 -6.01
N LEU A 201 2.31 4.96 -5.00
CA LEU A 201 3.13 6.19 -4.92
C LEU A 201 4.07 6.36 -6.12
N VAL A 202 4.71 5.27 -6.54
CA VAL A 202 5.62 5.26 -7.68
C VAL A 202 4.88 5.60 -8.96
N SER A 203 3.70 5.03 -9.18
CA SER A 203 2.95 5.31 -10.40
C SER A 203 2.39 6.72 -10.44
N GLU A 204 1.95 7.28 -9.32
CA GLU A 204 1.59 8.71 -9.28
C GLU A 204 2.80 9.58 -9.60
N ALA A 205 3.97 9.27 -9.04
CA ALA A 205 5.19 9.99 -9.36
C ALA A 205 5.52 9.92 -10.85
N LYS A 206 5.41 8.72 -11.45
CA LYS A 206 5.58 8.51 -12.89
C LYS A 206 4.55 9.31 -13.71
N GLU A 207 3.28 9.31 -13.32
CA GLU A 207 2.24 10.12 -13.97
C GLU A 207 2.56 11.62 -13.92
N ARG A 208 3.00 12.14 -12.78
CA ARG A 208 3.43 13.55 -12.64
C ARG A 208 4.67 13.89 -13.47
N LEU A 209 5.52 12.92 -13.75
CA LEU A 209 6.68 13.04 -14.64
C LEU A 209 6.32 12.86 -16.12
N GLY A 210 5.05 12.58 -16.45
CA GLY A 210 4.59 12.30 -17.81
C GLY A 210 4.91 10.88 -18.30
N GLU A 211 5.42 10.03 -17.42
CA GLU A 211 5.77 8.64 -17.70
C GLU A 211 4.57 7.71 -17.41
N GLY A 212 3.54 7.75 -18.23
CA GLY A 212 2.40 6.84 -18.06
C GLY A 212 1.19 7.25 -18.87
N ARG A 213 0.64 6.32 -19.65
CA ARG A 213 -0.61 6.52 -20.39
C ARG A 213 -1.79 6.08 -19.54
N HIS A 214 -2.05 6.77 -18.43
CA HIS A 214 -3.34 6.64 -17.76
C HIS A 214 -4.28 7.67 -18.35
N ALA A 215 -5.38 7.19 -18.95
CA ALA A 215 -6.33 8.06 -19.61
C ALA A 215 -6.87 9.09 -18.61
N PRO A 216 -6.86 10.39 -18.92
CA PRO A 216 -7.45 11.42 -18.06
C PRO A 216 -8.93 11.15 -17.74
N ASP A 217 -9.59 10.34 -18.58
CA ASP A 217 -10.98 9.87 -18.43
C ASP A 217 -11.23 8.97 -17.21
N LEU A 218 -10.17 8.40 -16.63
CA LEU A 218 -10.27 7.53 -15.45
C LEU A 218 -10.43 8.32 -14.15
N ARG A 219 -10.21 9.65 -14.17
CA ARG A 219 -10.25 10.48 -12.97
C ARG A 219 -11.70 10.73 -12.58
N VAL A 220 -12.10 10.18 -11.43
CA VAL A 220 -13.45 10.40 -10.88
C VAL A 220 -13.61 11.89 -10.59
N GLN A 221 -14.73 12.45 -11.06
CA GLN A 221 -14.95 13.88 -11.26
C GLN A 221 -14.65 14.77 -10.05
N ARG A 222 -14.45 16.07 -10.33
CA ARG A 222 -14.26 17.12 -9.32
C ARG A 222 -15.37 17.07 -8.27
N ARG A 223 -15.02 17.14 -6.97
CA ARG A 223 -15.96 17.33 -5.85
C ARG A 223 -16.87 18.55 -5.99
N ARG A 224 -16.48 19.49 -6.84
CA ARG A 224 -17.27 20.65 -7.25
C ARG A 224 -17.44 20.59 -8.76
N PRO A 225 -18.46 19.87 -9.26
CA PRO A 225 -18.82 20.01 -10.67
C PRO A 225 -19.15 21.50 -10.92
N PRO A 226 -18.90 22.02 -12.14
CA PRO A 226 -19.40 23.33 -12.50
C PRO A 226 -20.91 23.38 -12.27
N ALA A 227 -21.43 24.57 -11.93
CA ALA A 227 -22.87 24.74 -11.76
C ALA A 227 -23.58 24.24 -13.01
N LEU A 228 -24.56 23.36 -12.83
CA LEU A 228 -25.39 22.91 -13.94
C LEU A 228 -26.16 24.13 -14.48
N PRO A 229 -26.31 24.26 -15.81
CA PRO A 229 -27.14 25.31 -16.38
C PRO A 229 -28.56 25.22 -15.82
N THR A 230 -29.19 26.37 -15.61
CA THR A 230 -30.57 26.44 -15.13
C THR A 230 -31.49 25.70 -16.11
N LEU A 231 -32.15 24.65 -15.64
CA LEU A 231 -33.11 23.90 -16.45
C LEU A 231 -34.43 24.67 -16.49
N HIS A 232 -34.86 25.07 -17.68
CA HIS A 232 -36.18 25.66 -17.91
C HIS A 232 -37.11 24.58 -18.49
N ALA A 233 -38.26 24.38 -17.85
CA ALA A 233 -39.25 23.45 -18.36
C ALA A 233 -39.96 24.05 -19.58
N GLU A 234 -39.77 23.45 -20.77
CA GLU A 234 -40.46 23.86 -21.98
C GLU A 234 -41.13 22.64 -22.67
N PRO A 235 -42.47 22.62 -22.82
CA PRO A 235 -43.48 23.49 -22.18
C PRO A 235 -43.56 23.32 -20.65
N ALA A 236 -43.96 24.40 -19.96
CA ALA A 236 -44.15 24.52 -18.51
C ALA A 236 -45.42 23.81 -18.02
N ARG A 237 -45.47 22.48 -18.17
CA ARG A 237 -46.54 21.62 -17.63
C ARG A 237 -45.96 20.53 -16.73
N PRO A 238 -46.66 20.09 -15.67
CA PRO A 238 -46.20 18.98 -14.84
C PRO A 238 -46.02 17.72 -15.67
N ARG A 239 -44.85 17.07 -15.54
CA ARG A 239 -44.51 15.81 -16.21
C ARG A 239 -44.13 14.77 -15.17
N ASN A 240 -44.44 13.51 -15.44
CA ASN A 240 -43.79 12.41 -14.76
C ASN A 240 -42.34 12.36 -15.22
N VAL A 241 -41.40 12.66 -14.32
CA VAL A 241 -39.95 12.64 -14.61
C VAL A 241 -39.38 11.32 -14.10
N LEU A 242 -38.84 10.51 -15.00
CA LEU A 242 -38.02 9.36 -14.64
C LEU A 242 -36.55 9.77 -14.71
N PHE A 243 -35.92 9.89 -13.56
CA PHE A 243 -34.49 10.15 -13.47
C PHE A 243 -33.75 8.81 -13.31
N ILE A 244 -32.99 8.43 -14.34
CA ILE A 244 -32.17 7.21 -14.34
C ILE A 244 -30.72 7.62 -14.16
N LEU A 245 -30.16 7.33 -12.99
CA LEU A 245 -28.73 7.36 -12.75
C LEU A 245 -28.14 6.02 -13.19
N GLN A 246 -27.28 6.04 -14.20
CA GLN A 246 -26.53 4.87 -14.60
C GLN A 246 -25.10 4.98 -14.06
N GLU A 247 -24.68 4.00 -13.27
CA GLU A 247 -23.31 3.98 -12.74
C GLU A 247 -22.30 3.66 -13.85
N SER A 248 -21.14 4.32 -13.79
CA SER A 248 -19.97 4.07 -14.66
C SER A 248 -20.17 4.29 -16.16
N LEU A 249 -21.23 5.01 -16.57
CA LEU A 249 -21.41 5.41 -17.96
C LEU A 249 -20.51 6.60 -18.27
N ARG A 250 -19.44 6.33 -19.02
CA ARG A 250 -18.54 7.37 -19.47
C ARG A 250 -19.24 8.29 -20.47
N HIS A 251 -18.95 9.59 -20.40
CA HIS A 251 -19.55 10.60 -21.27
C HIS A 251 -19.39 10.29 -22.78
N ASP A 252 -18.27 9.70 -23.18
CA ASP A 252 -17.98 9.29 -24.55
C ASP A 252 -18.79 8.06 -25.01
N ILE A 253 -19.33 7.27 -24.10
CA ILE A 253 -20.24 6.15 -24.43
C ILE A 253 -21.68 6.66 -24.59
N THR A 254 -22.08 7.65 -23.80
CA THR A 254 -23.43 8.25 -23.83
C THR A 254 -23.62 9.20 -25.01
N CYS A 255 -22.54 9.84 -25.48
CA CYS A 255 -22.57 10.74 -26.63
C CYS A 255 -22.33 10.04 -27.98
N ASN A 256 -22.47 8.72 -28.03
CA ASN A 256 -22.63 8.04 -29.31
C ASN A 256 -23.96 8.50 -29.91
N ARG A 257 -23.89 9.18 -31.06
CA ARG A 257 -25.04 9.61 -31.85
C ARG A 257 -26.01 8.44 -31.92
N HIS A 258 -27.23 8.62 -31.41
CA HIS A 258 -28.30 7.64 -31.64
C HIS A 258 -28.42 7.44 -33.16
N VAL A 259 -28.13 6.25 -33.64
CA VAL A 259 -28.34 5.86 -35.04
C VAL A 259 -29.68 5.13 -35.07
N PRO A 260 -30.76 5.76 -35.54
CA PRO A 260 -32.02 5.06 -35.74
C PRO A 260 -31.79 3.91 -36.74
N GLY A 261 -32.03 2.67 -36.33
CA GLY A 261 -31.90 1.48 -37.19
C GLY A 261 -30.77 0.49 -36.83
N ALA A 262 -29.91 0.78 -35.86
CA ALA A 262 -28.79 -0.11 -35.51
C ALA A 262 -29.20 -1.43 -34.80
N LEU A 263 -30.45 -1.55 -34.33
CA LEU A 263 -30.97 -2.80 -33.74
C LEU A 263 -31.38 -3.85 -34.78
N ALA A 264 -31.24 -3.58 -36.08
CA ALA A 264 -31.66 -4.50 -37.15
C ALA A 264 -30.51 -5.34 -37.78
N GLN A 265 -29.26 -5.23 -37.28
CA GLN A 265 -28.10 -5.82 -37.97
C GLN A 265 -27.39 -6.98 -37.25
N HIS A 266 -27.97 -7.55 -36.19
CA HIS A 266 -27.55 -8.89 -35.76
C HIS A 266 -28.44 -9.92 -36.44
N PRO A 267 -28.00 -10.55 -37.55
CA PRO A 267 -28.69 -11.73 -38.05
C PRO A 267 -28.73 -12.77 -36.92
N PRO A 268 -29.84 -13.52 -36.79
CA PRO A 268 -29.90 -14.61 -35.82
C PRO A 268 -28.73 -15.58 -36.08
N PRO A 269 -28.16 -16.20 -35.03
CA PRO A 269 -27.16 -17.24 -35.24
C PRO A 269 -27.78 -18.33 -36.12
N SER A 270 -27.08 -18.67 -37.21
CA SER A 270 -27.44 -19.76 -38.10
C SER A 270 -27.61 -21.06 -37.30
N PRO A 271 -28.58 -21.92 -37.65
CA PRO A 271 -28.83 -23.19 -36.97
C PRO A 271 -27.63 -24.13 -37.02
#